data_AF-A0A959ID06-F1
#
_entry.id   AF-A0A959ID06-F1
#
_cell.length_a   1.000
_cell.length_b   1.000
_cell.length_c   1.000
_cell.angle_alpha   90.00
_cell.angle_beta   90.00
_cell.angle_gamma   90.00
#
_symmetry.space_group_name_H-M   'P 1'
#
loop_
_entity.id
_entity.type
_entity.pdbx_description
1 polymer ?
#
loop_
_entity_poly.entity_id
_entity_poly.type
_entity_poly.pdbx_seq_one_letter_code
_entity_poly.pdbx_strand_id
1 'polypeptide(L)'
;MDIIPGYDEGWCMTPETPVKRGRGRPKKDPALKKKAPARRTGRKPAAVDGRTTATKKKEALAAYYEYGTICRACKVAKISRDTWRQWRMNDEQFRSDAENAALDVADDLEEVAIKRAKDDSDTMLIFLLKGFKPDKYAERSHQKHDVGENLQSLLDLIKPTVGPPSEREG
;
A
#
# COMPACT_ATOMS: atom_id res chain seq x y z
N MET A 1 27.24 -9.41 33.11
CA MET A 1 26.84 -8.38 32.13
C MET A 1 27.13 -9.02 30.80
N ASP A 2 26.12 -9.72 30.30
CA ASP A 2 26.37 -10.77 29.32
C ASP A 2 26.31 -10.17 27.93
N ILE A 3 27.48 -10.24 27.30
CA ILE A 3 27.81 -9.81 25.96
C ILE A 3 27.09 -10.77 25.01
N ILE A 4 26.17 -10.25 24.19
CA ILE A 4 25.57 -10.98 23.07
C ILE A 4 26.61 -10.98 21.94
N PRO A 5 27.15 -12.14 21.52
CA PRO A 5 28.09 -12.21 20.42
C PRO A 5 27.39 -12.29 19.07
N GLY A 6 27.85 -11.44 18.15
CA GLY A 6 28.26 -11.83 16.80
C GLY A 6 27.20 -12.44 15.89
N TYR A 7 26.60 -11.58 15.07
CA TYR A 7 26.01 -11.99 13.80
C TYR A 7 27.13 -11.99 12.77
N ASP A 8 27.72 -13.15 12.51
CA ASP A 8 28.69 -13.33 11.45
C ASP A 8 28.37 -14.61 10.68
N GLU A 9 28.60 -14.53 9.36
CA GLU A 9 28.61 -15.61 8.37
C GLU A 9 27.30 -16.03 7.68
N GLY A 10 27.21 -15.66 6.40
CA GLY A 10 27.11 -16.67 5.36
C GLY A 10 25.72 -17.17 4.97
N TRP A 11 24.88 -16.32 4.36
CA TRP A 11 23.82 -16.81 3.46
C TRP A 11 24.39 -17.11 2.07
N CYS A 12 25.10 -18.22 1.98
CA CYS A 12 25.27 -18.99 0.74
C CYS A 12 23.94 -19.71 0.47
N MET A 13 23.24 -19.35 -0.61
CA MET A 13 22.03 -20.06 -1.03
C MET A 13 22.42 -21.42 -1.61
N THR A 14 22.21 -22.50 -0.85
CA THR A 14 22.11 -23.85 -1.42
C THR A 14 20.70 -24.05 -1.98
N PRO A 15 20.53 -24.63 -3.19
CA PRO A 15 19.22 -25.04 -3.67
C PRO A 15 18.75 -26.22 -2.83
N GLU A 16 17.42 -26.35 -2.67
CA GLU A 16 16.73 -27.49 -2.04
C GLU A 16 16.38 -27.33 -0.55
N THR A 17 15.67 -26.25 -0.19
CA THR A 17 14.70 -26.32 0.91
C THR A 17 13.29 -26.53 0.36
N PRO A 18 12.61 -27.65 0.68
CA PRO A 18 11.24 -27.86 0.25
C PRO A 18 10.33 -26.77 0.83
N VAL A 19 9.64 -26.02 -0.03
CA VAL A 19 8.58 -25.09 0.37
C VAL A 19 7.50 -25.91 1.08
N LYS A 20 7.45 -25.82 2.42
CA LYS A 20 6.33 -26.37 3.19
C LYS A 20 5.07 -25.62 2.77
N ARG A 21 4.30 -26.22 1.85
CA ARG A 21 2.93 -25.80 1.52
C ARG A 21 2.21 -25.57 2.84
N GLY A 22 1.81 -24.31 3.07
CA GLY A 22 1.18 -23.88 4.31
C GLY A 22 0.06 -24.83 4.70
N ARG A 23 -0.02 -25.14 6.00
CA ARG A 23 -1.15 -25.85 6.61
C ARG A 23 -2.43 -25.17 6.12
N GLY A 24 -3.14 -25.86 5.23
CA GLY A 24 -4.36 -25.33 4.60
C GLY A 24 -5.33 -24.87 5.67
N ARG A 25 -6.02 -23.75 5.41
CA ARG A 25 -7.15 -23.31 6.23
C ARG A 25 -8.11 -24.51 6.36
N PRO A 26 -8.41 -25.01 7.56
CA PRO A 26 -9.29 -26.17 7.69
C PRO A 26 -10.63 -25.86 7.03
N LYS A 27 -11.07 -26.75 6.14
CA LYS A 27 -12.41 -26.66 5.54
C LYS A 27 -13.41 -26.74 6.69
N LYS A 28 -14.30 -25.76 6.75
CA LYS A 28 -15.31 -25.65 7.80
C LYS A 28 -16.21 -26.88 7.75
N ASP A 29 -16.19 -27.71 8.78
CA ASP A 29 -17.05 -28.89 8.87
C ASP A 29 -18.53 -28.47 8.71
N PRO A 30 -19.30 -29.11 7.82
CA PRO A 30 -20.68 -28.71 7.52
C PRO A 30 -21.65 -28.96 8.69
N ALA A 31 -21.22 -29.65 9.75
CA ALA A 31 -22.05 -30.01 10.90
C ALA A 31 -22.00 -29.00 12.07
N LEU A 32 -21.14 -27.97 12.05
CA LEU A 32 -21.22 -26.88 13.02
C LEU A 32 -22.34 -25.92 12.64
N LYS A 33 -23.57 -26.24 13.06
CA LYS A 33 -24.64 -25.25 13.23
C LYS A 33 -24.17 -24.25 14.29
N LYS A 34 -23.42 -23.22 13.86
CA LYS A 34 -23.13 -22.06 14.70
C LYS A 34 -24.49 -21.49 15.08
N LYS A 35 -24.91 -21.67 16.34
CA LYS A 35 -25.97 -20.82 16.90
C LYS A 35 -25.55 -19.40 16.57
N ALA A 36 -26.42 -18.64 15.91
CA ALA A 36 -26.15 -17.25 15.63
C ALA A 36 -25.68 -16.61 16.95
N PRO A 37 -24.57 -15.85 16.97
CA PRO A 37 -24.19 -15.17 18.19
C PRO A 37 -25.42 -14.35 18.62
N ALA A 38 -25.80 -14.50 19.89
CA ALA A 38 -26.92 -13.76 20.45
C ALA A 38 -26.82 -12.30 19.97
N ARG A 39 -27.90 -11.78 19.36
CA ARG A 39 -27.98 -10.37 18.96
C ARG A 39 -27.47 -9.58 20.15
N ARG A 40 -26.39 -8.79 19.97
CA ARG A 40 -25.84 -7.95 21.04
C ARG A 40 -26.87 -6.87 21.39
N THR A 41 -27.90 -7.25 22.12
CA THR A 41 -28.95 -6.37 22.61
C THR A 41 -28.41 -5.73 23.88
N GLY A 42 -28.00 -4.47 23.76
CA GLY A 42 -27.63 -3.65 24.90
C GLY A 42 -26.14 -3.43 25.06
N ARG A 43 -25.48 -2.77 24.09
CA ARG A 43 -24.35 -1.92 24.47
C ARG A 43 -24.97 -0.68 25.12
N LYS A 44 -24.80 -0.53 26.44
CA LYS A 44 -25.12 0.73 27.15
C LYS A 44 -24.51 1.88 26.34
N PRO A 45 -25.28 2.92 25.97
CA PRO A 45 -24.71 4.03 25.23
C PRO A 45 -23.55 4.59 26.05
N ALA A 46 -22.37 4.71 25.43
CA ALA A 46 -21.28 5.43 26.05
C ALA A 46 -21.79 6.84 26.40
N ALA A 47 -21.32 7.39 27.53
CA ALA A 47 -21.64 8.76 27.91
C ALA A 47 -21.51 9.66 26.68
N VAL A 48 -22.61 10.31 26.30
CA VAL A 48 -22.66 11.08 25.06
C VAL A 48 -21.74 12.27 25.26
N ASP A 49 -20.63 12.26 24.53
CA ASP A 49 -19.71 13.39 24.47
C ASP A 49 -20.48 14.62 23.95
N GLY A 50 -20.79 15.55 24.86
CA GLY A 50 -21.64 16.73 24.61
C GLY A 50 -21.05 17.76 23.66
N ARG A 51 -19.85 17.52 23.12
CA ARG A 51 -19.24 18.35 22.08
C ARG A 51 -20.01 18.22 20.77
N THR A 52 -20.17 19.33 20.07
CA THR A 52 -20.80 19.37 18.75
C THR A 52 -19.94 18.70 17.68
N THR A 53 -20.56 18.29 16.57
CA THR A 53 -19.83 17.77 15.40
C THR A 53 -18.82 18.77 14.85
N ALA A 54 -19.16 20.07 14.83
CA ALA A 54 -18.27 21.12 14.36
C ALA A 54 -17.01 21.25 15.22
N THR A 55 -17.17 21.21 16.55
CA THR A 55 -16.04 21.21 17.50
C THR A 55 -15.10 20.04 17.25
N LYS A 56 -15.65 18.82 17.10
CA LYS A 56 -14.85 17.61 16.87
C LYS A 56 -14.11 17.66 15.52
N LYS A 57 -14.75 18.19 14.46
CA LYS A 57 -14.11 18.39 13.15
C LYS A 57 -12.93 19.34 13.27
N LYS A 58 -13.13 20.50 13.91
CA LYS A 58 -12.07 21.49 14.14
C LYS A 58 -10.90 20.92 14.92
N GLU A 59 -11.16 20.23 16.03
CA GLU A 59 -10.12 19.57 16.83
C GLU A 59 -9.37 18.48 16.03
N ALA A 60 -10.09 17.70 15.22
CA ALA A 60 -9.50 16.64 14.42
C ALA A 60 -8.59 17.21 13.32
N LEU A 61 -9.00 18.28 12.64
CA LEU A 61 -8.19 18.97 11.63
C LEU A 61 -6.94 19.61 12.25
N ALA A 62 -7.08 20.33 13.37
CA ALA A 62 -5.95 20.93 14.06
C ALA A 62 -4.93 19.86 14.51
N ALA A 63 -5.40 18.73 15.02
CA ALA A 63 -4.52 17.62 15.37
C ALA A 63 -3.94 16.91 14.13
N TYR A 64 -4.61 16.94 12.99
CA TYR A 64 -4.05 16.38 11.76
C TYR A 64 -2.92 17.25 11.21
N TYR A 65 -3.09 18.57 11.23
CA TYR A 65 -2.05 19.54 10.93
C TYR A 65 -0.82 19.36 11.82
N GLU A 66 -1.02 19.28 13.15
CA GLU A 66 0.08 19.16 14.10
C GLU A 66 0.87 17.84 14.00
N TYR A 67 0.17 16.71 13.79
CA TYR A 67 0.78 15.38 13.91
C TYR A 67 0.96 14.65 12.58
N GLY A 68 0.37 15.15 11.49
CA GLY A 68 0.40 14.53 10.17
C GLY A 68 -0.27 13.15 10.04
N THR A 69 -0.94 12.67 11.10
CA THR A 69 -1.50 11.31 11.11
C THR A 69 -2.95 11.28 11.56
N ILE A 70 -3.80 10.66 10.72
CA ILE A 70 -5.24 10.48 11.00
C ILE A 70 -5.46 9.74 12.33
N CYS A 71 -4.60 8.78 12.67
CA CYS A 71 -4.70 8.03 13.92
C CYS A 71 -4.59 8.96 15.14
N ARG A 72 -3.61 9.88 15.13
CA ARG A 72 -3.40 10.82 16.23
C ARG A 72 -4.52 11.87 16.26
N ALA A 73 -4.92 12.38 15.09
CA ALA A 73 -6.05 13.28 14.95
C ALA A 73 -7.35 12.70 15.56
N CYS A 74 -7.69 11.46 15.21
CA CYS A 74 -8.86 10.76 15.74
C CYS A 74 -8.78 10.57 17.26
N LYS A 75 -7.59 10.25 17.79
CA LYS A 75 -7.36 10.08 19.22
C LYS A 75 -7.57 11.39 19.99
N VAL A 76 -7.06 12.51 19.46
CA VAL A 76 -7.20 13.85 20.07
C VAL A 76 -8.66 14.31 20.06
N ALA A 77 -9.34 14.20 18.91
CA ALA A 77 -10.75 14.58 18.78
C ALA A 77 -11.73 13.58 19.47
N LYS A 78 -11.23 12.43 19.92
CA LYS A 78 -12.00 11.32 20.50
C LYS A 78 -13.10 10.81 19.55
N ILE A 79 -12.75 10.64 18.27
CA ILE A 79 -13.61 10.08 17.23
C ILE A 79 -13.07 8.75 16.72
N SER A 80 -13.93 7.95 16.10
CA SER A 80 -13.47 6.75 15.39
C SER A 80 -12.89 7.14 14.02
N ARG A 81 -12.02 6.29 13.48
CA ARG A 81 -11.51 6.47 12.11
C ARG A 81 -12.62 6.37 11.05
N ASP A 82 -13.69 5.63 11.33
CA ASP A 82 -14.85 5.56 10.43
C ASP A 82 -15.59 6.89 10.39
N THR A 83 -15.73 7.58 11.53
CA THR A 83 -16.29 8.94 11.57
C THR A 83 -15.47 9.92 10.73
N TRP A 84 -14.14 9.88 10.82
CA TRP A 84 -13.27 10.67 9.95
C TRP A 84 -13.51 10.38 8.46
N ARG A 85 -13.56 9.08 8.08
CA ARG A 85 -13.84 8.66 6.70
C ARG A 85 -15.21 9.17 6.23
N GLN A 86 -16.24 9.07 7.06
CA GLN A 86 -17.58 9.55 6.73
C GLN A 86 -17.61 11.07 6.51
N TRP A 87 -16.93 11.85 7.34
CA TRP A 87 -16.84 13.30 7.14
C TRP A 87 -16.12 13.63 5.84
N ARG A 88 -14.98 12.98 5.56
CA ARG A 88 -14.26 13.11 4.28
C ARG A 88 -15.09 12.76 3.04
N MET A 89 -16.13 11.92 3.16
CA MET A 89 -16.97 11.52 2.03
C MET A 89 -18.22 12.39 1.87
N ASN A 90 -18.79 12.85 2.99
CA ASN A 90 -20.11 13.50 3.01
C ASN A 90 -20.05 15.00 3.29
N ASP A 91 -18.90 15.54 3.68
CA ASP A 91 -18.67 16.96 3.93
C ASP A 91 -17.50 17.44 3.07
N GLU A 92 -17.86 18.18 2.03
CA GLU A 92 -16.92 18.71 1.06
C GLU A 92 -15.93 19.71 1.66
N GLN A 93 -16.38 20.56 2.60
CA GLN A 93 -15.51 21.51 3.25
C GLN A 93 -14.49 20.79 4.13
N PHE A 94 -14.93 19.83 4.94
CA PHE A 94 -14.03 19.03 5.77
C PHE A 94 -13.03 18.24 4.92
N ARG A 95 -13.44 17.75 3.74
CA ARG A 95 -12.56 17.06 2.81
C ARG A 95 -11.47 17.99 2.29
N SER A 96 -11.84 19.19 1.85
CA SER A 96 -10.90 20.20 1.36
C SER A 96 -9.94 20.66 2.46
N ASP A 97 -10.44 20.95 3.66
CA ASP A 97 -9.59 21.35 4.80
C ASP A 97 -8.60 20.25 5.18
N ALA A 98 -9.03 18.98 5.16
CA ALA A 98 -8.17 17.84 5.45
C ALA A 98 -7.12 17.60 4.34
N GLU A 99 -7.43 17.93 3.08
CA GLU A 99 -6.50 17.86 1.96
C GLU A 99 -5.45 18.97 2.06
N ASN A 100 -5.85 20.20 2.35
CA ASN A 100 -4.92 21.32 2.58
C ASN A 100 -3.99 21.03 3.77
N ALA A 101 -4.52 20.56 4.89
CA ALA A 101 -3.69 20.17 6.03
C ALA A 101 -2.72 19.02 5.70
N ALA A 102 -3.04 18.15 4.73
CA ALA A 102 -2.12 17.12 4.28
C ALA A 102 -0.97 17.69 3.42
N LEU A 103 -1.22 18.76 2.66
CA LEU A 103 -0.19 19.47 1.91
C LEU A 103 0.78 20.17 2.86
N ASP A 104 0.26 20.89 3.85
CA ASP A 104 1.10 21.59 4.85
C ASP A 104 2.00 20.59 5.60
N VAL A 105 1.44 19.45 6.03
CA VAL A 105 2.21 18.37 6.67
C VAL A 105 3.27 17.79 5.72
N ALA A 106 2.98 17.71 4.42
CA ALA A 106 3.94 17.21 3.44
C ALA A 106 5.10 18.20 3.29
N ASP A 107 4.83 19.51 3.21
CA ASP A 107 5.85 20.55 3.15
C ASP A 107 6.78 20.51 4.38
N ASP A 108 6.22 20.35 5.58
CA ASP A 108 7.00 20.19 6.82
C ASP A 108 7.90 18.94 6.78
N LEU A 109 7.39 17.82 6.26
CA LEU A 109 8.16 16.59 6.11
C LEU A 109 9.26 16.73 5.06
N GLU A 110 9.01 17.49 3.99
CA GLU A 110 10.00 17.80 2.96
C GLU A 110 11.15 18.64 3.53
N GLU A 111 10.87 19.65 4.34
CA GLU A 111 11.91 20.44 5.00
C GLU A 111 12.82 19.55 5.86
N VAL A 112 12.21 18.68 6.69
CA VAL A 112 12.94 17.73 7.52
C VAL A 112 13.75 16.74 6.67
N ALA A 113 13.18 16.25 5.57
CA ALA A 113 13.86 15.34 4.66
C ALA A 113 15.06 16.00 3.98
N ILE A 114 14.91 17.22 3.48
CA ILE A 114 15.98 18.00 2.84
C ILE A 114 17.11 18.27 3.83
N LYS A 115 16.77 18.67 5.06
CA LYS A 115 17.75 18.87 6.12
C LYS A 115 18.58 17.60 6.37
N ARG A 116 17.91 16.47 6.60
CA ARG A 116 18.59 15.19 6.83
C ARG A 116 19.45 14.74 5.64
N ALA A 117 18.98 14.96 4.42
CA ALA A 117 19.71 14.64 3.20
C ALA A 117 20.98 15.48 3.03
N LYS A 118 20.95 16.75 3.44
CA LYS A 118 22.11 17.66 3.42
C LYS A 118 23.10 17.36 4.53
N ASP A 119 22.60 16.93 5.68
CA ASP A 119 23.42 16.64 6.85
C ASP A 119 24.17 15.32 6.64
N ASP A 120 23.49 14.17 6.65
CA ASP A 120 24.17 12.86 6.69
C ASP A 120 23.35 11.67 6.11
N SER A 121 22.24 11.90 5.41
CA SER A 121 21.37 10.82 4.93
C SER A 121 21.44 10.61 3.41
N ASP A 122 22.38 9.77 2.97
CA ASP A 122 22.52 9.38 1.56
C ASP A 122 21.24 8.78 0.98
N THR A 123 20.54 7.96 1.76
CA THR A 123 19.27 7.36 1.32
C THR A 123 18.22 8.45 1.04
N MET A 124 18.08 9.44 1.92
CA MET A 124 17.14 10.54 1.70
C MET A 124 17.57 11.42 0.51
N LEU A 125 18.88 11.67 0.37
CA LEU A 125 19.43 12.39 -0.76
C LEU A 125 19.10 11.70 -2.09
N ILE A 126 19.26 10.38 -2.18
CA ILE A 126 18.91 9.59 -3.37
C ILE A 126 17.41 9.71 -3.68
N PHE A 127 16.54 9.56 -2.68
CA PHE A 127 15.08 9.68 -2.89
C PHE A 127 14.68 11.07 -3.39
N LEU A 128 15.21 12.13 -2.77
CA LEU A 128 14.92 13.51 -3.18
C LEU A 128 15.45 13.80 -4.59
N LEU A 129 16.65 13.34 -4.95
CA LEU A 129 17.20 13.52 -6.30
C LEU A 129 16.39 12.79 -7.38
N LYS A 130 15.87 11.59 -7.07
CA LYS A 130 14.94 10.86 -7.95
C LYS A 130 13.64 11.65 -8.20
N GLY A 131 13.12 12.34 -7.18
CA GLY A 131 11.92 13.17 -7.29
C GLY A 131 12.14 14.49 -8.02
N PHE A 132 13.18 15.25 -7.66
CA PHE A 132 13.45 16.59 -8.22
C PHE A 132 14.12 16.57 -9.61
N LYS A 133 14.89 15.53 -9.91
CA LYS A 133 15.65 15.40 -11.18
C LYS A 133 15.51 14.00 -11.79
N PRO A 134 14.27 13.57 -12.11
CA PRO A 134 14.02 12.22 -12.62
C PRO A 134 14.76 11.92 -13.92
N ASP A 135 14.93 12.91 -14.82
CA ASP A 135 15.65 12.72 -16.10
C ASP A 135 17.07 12.14 -15.93
N LYS A 136 17.72 12.47 -14.81
CA LYS A 136 19.08 12.03 -14.50
C LYS A 136 19.12 10.84 -13.55
N TYR A 137 18.25 10.82 -12.54
CA TYR A 137 18.36 9.89 -11.42
C TYR A 137 17.26 8.83 -11.34
N ALA A 138 16.24 8.88 -12.22
CA ALA A 138 15.19 7.87 -12.24
C ALA A 138 15.75 6.45 -12.51
N GLU A 139 15.05 5.47 -11.96
CA GLU A 139 15.37 4.04 -12.14
C GLU A 139 15.26 3.66 -13.62
N ARG A 140 16.33 3.07 -14.20
CA ARG A 140 16.29 2.52 -15.56
C ARG A 140 16.23 1.00 -15.49
N SER A 141 15.14 0.40 -15.96
CA SER A 141 15.03 -1.05 -16.09
C SER A 141 15.32 -1.49 -17.54
N HIS A 142 16.38 -2.28 -17.75
CA HIS A 142 16.63 -2.92 -19.04
C HIS A 142 15.98 -4.31 -19.04
N GLN A 143 14.77 -4.40 -19.59
CA GLN A 143 14.06 -5.68 -19.72
C GLN A 143 14.60 -6.41 -20.96
N LYS A 144 15.33 -7.51 -20.75
CA LYS A 144 15.65 -8.45 -21.83
C LYS A 144 14.44 -9.37 -22.01
N HIS A 145 13.75 -9.23 -23.12
CA HIS A 145 12.78 -10.23 -23.56
C HIS A 145 13.54 -11.32 -24.31
N ASP A 146 13.54 -12.54 -23.77
CA ASP A 146 14.00 -13.70 -24.52
C ASP A 146 12.82 -14.17 -25.38
N VAL A 147 12.86 -13.83 -26.67
CA VAL A 147 11.75 -14.03 -27.62
C VAL A 147 11.88 -15.38 -28.36
N GLY A 148 12.77 -16.26 -27.91
CA GLY A 148 13.26 -17.43 -28.65
C GLY A 148 12.22 -18.47 -29.05
N GLU A 149 11.08 -18.56 -28.35
CA GLU A 149 10.08 -19.60 -28.64
C GLU A 149 8.76 -19.07 -29.24
N ASN A 150 8.41 -17.80 -29.03
CA ASN A 150 7.10 -17.28 -29.46
C ASN A 150 7.07 -16.67 -30.87
N LEU A 151 8.22 -16.32 -31.45
CA LEU A 151 8.27 -15.75 -32.81
C LEU A 151 7.97 -16.78 -33.88
N GLN A 152 8.40 -18.04 -33.68
CA GLN A 152 8.17 -19.10 -34.65
C GLN A 152 6.66 -19.41 -34.75
N SER A 153 5.97 -19.49 -33.61
CA SER A 153 4.51 -19.67 -33.57
C SER A 153 3.74 -18.51 -34.19
N LEU A 154 4.23 -17.27 -34.06
CA LEU A 154 3.63 -16.09 -34.71
C LEU A 154 3.84 -16.10 -36.23
N LEU A 155 5.03 -16.49 -36.69
CA LEU A 155 5.38 -16.61 -38.11
C LEU A 155 4.57 -17.74 -38.78
N ASP A 156 4.37 -18.86 -38.09
CA ASP A 156 3.59 -19.98 -38.61
C ASP A 156 2.10 -19.64 -38.76
N LEU A 157 1.57 -18.72 -37.96
CA LEU A 157 0.19 -18.24 -38.05
C LEU A 157 -0.04 -17.25 -39.20
N ILE A 158 1.00 -16.52 -39.63
CA ILE A 158 0.93 -15.52 -40.72
C ILE A 158 1.17 -16.15 -42.09
N LYS A 159 1.72 -17.37 -42.17
CA LYS A 159 1.92 -18.06 -43.45
C LYS A 159 0.56 -18.22 -44.17
N PRO A 160 0.33 -17.55 -45.30
CA PRO A 160 -0.88 -17.79 -46.07
C PRO A 160 -0.83 -19.25 -46.56
N THR A 161 -1.88 -20.02 -46.29
CA THR A 161 -2.04 -21.36 -46.85
C THR A 161 -2.24 -21.23 -48.35
N VAL A 162 -1.15 -21.21 -49.11
CA VAL A 162 -1.21 -21.45 -50.54
C VAL A 162 -1.50 -22.95 -50.67
N GLY A 163 -2.78 -23.28 -50.80
CA GLY A 163 -3.21 -24.65 -51.08
C GLY A 163 -2.54 -25.17 -52.35
N PRO A 164 -2.20 -26.47 -52.42
CA PRO A 164 -1.53 -27.02 -53.59
C PRO A 164 -2.38 -26.76 -54.85
N PRO A 165 -1.75 -26.47 -56.01
CA PRO A 165 -2.48 -26.27 -57.26
C PRO A 165 -3.32 -27.51 -57.54
N SER A 166 -4.62 -27.34 -57.76
CA SER A 166 -5.52 -28.42 -58.16
C SER A 166 -4.99 -29.05 -59.45
N GLU A 167 -4.53 -30.29 -59.36
CA GLU A 167 -4.27 -31.12 -60.53
C GLU A 167 -5.61 -31.32 -61.25
N ARG A 168 -5.73 -30.73 -62.45
CA ARG A 168 -6.82 -31.02 -63.37
C ARG A 168 -6.54 -32.39 -63.97
N GLU A 169 -7.20 -33.42 -63.45
CA GLU A 169 -7.35 -34.68 -64.18
C GLU A 169 -8.34 -34.46 -65.33
N GLY A 170 -7.99 -35.02 -66.49
CA GLY A 170 -8.67 -34.83 -67.77
C GLY A 170 -9.88 -35.73 -68.00
#